data_AF-A0A976QJV9-F1
#
_entry.id   AF-A0A976QJV9-F1
#
_cell.length_a   1.000
_cell.length_b   1.000
_cell.length_c   1.000
_cell.angle_alpha   90.00
_cell.angle_beta   90.00
_cell.angle_gamma   90.00
#
_symmetry.space_group_name_H-M   'P 1'
#
loop_
_entity.id
_entity.type
_entity.pdbx_description
1 polymer ?
#
loop_
_entity_poly.entity_id
_entity_poly.type
_entity_poly.pdbx_seq_one_letter_code
_entity_poly.pdbx_strand_id
1 'polypeptide(L)'
;DSGLQFTGLKPYRSRQIKARVFEVPGAGGFLLTESAPELSRHFHLGEEVVEFDSVGDLIAKVRHFLEHGEERDRIAQAGYQRTRHEHTYAKRFAHLFEEASRLKAAGATAMHAPRRHFQFDQADFTKLAAQHTRGWWLRVLGSLLAWPAILIWGRERGLRAARRILFELSWRLAGAKTYSAAGLPGRVFYK
;
A
#
# COMPACT_ATOMS: atom_id res chain seq x y z
N ASP A 1 6.49 1.61 2.69
CA ASP A 1 7.30 0.38 2.62
C ASP A 1 6.28 -0.73 2.64
N SER A 2 6.24 -1.56 1.60
CA SER A 2 5.27 -2.66 1.48
C SER A 2 5.55 -3.77 2.51
N GLY A 3 6.63 -3.65 3.28
CA GLY A 3 7.11 -4.67 4.20
C GLY A 3 7.88 -5.77 3.49
N LEU A 4 8.31 -6.75 4.29
CA LEU A 4 8.95 -7.97 3.80
C LEU A 4 7.88 -8.85 3.14
N GLN A 5 7.99 -9.05 1.83
CA GLN A 5 7.16 -9.99 1.09
C GLN A 5 7.91 -11.31 0.90
N PHE A 6 7.19 -12.38 0.57
CA PHE A 6 7.78 -13.70 0.39
C PHE A 6 7.35 -14.30 -0.94
N THR A 7 8.32 -14.83 -1.69
CA THR A 7 8.05 -15.71 -2.84
C THR A 7 8.50 -17.12 -2.43
N GLY A 8 7.55 -17.95 -2.01
CA GLY A 8 7.85 -19.21 -1.32
C GLY A 8 8.54 -18.95 0.03
N LEU A 9 9.76 -19.47 0.21
CA LEU A 9 10.58 -19.27 1.41
C LEU A 9 11.54 -18.08 1.31
N LYS A 10 11.65 -17.43 0.14
CA LYS A 10 12.60 -16.32 -0.05
C LYS A 10 11.95 -14.98 0.32
N PRO A 11 12.44 -14.28 1.36
CA PRO A 11 11.99 -12.93 1.63
C PRO A 11 12.53 -11.97 0.56
N TYR A 12 11.69 -11.06 0.07
CA TYR A 12 12.08 -9.95 -0.78
C TYR A 12 11.38 -8.68 -0.33
N ARG A 13 12.00 -7.53 -0.59
CA ARG A 13 11.34 -6.24 -0.36
C ARG A 13 10.67 -5.82 -1.66
N SER A 14 9.34 -5.83 -1.67
CA SER A 14 8.59 -5.21 -2.76
C SER A 14 8.77 -3.69 -2.64
N ARG A 15 9.44 -3.10 -3.63
CA ARG A 15 9.55 -1.65 -3.75
C ARG A 15 8.42 -1.17 -4.65
N GLN A 16 7.65 -0.21 -4.16
CA GLN A 16 6.49 0.35 -4.85
C GLN A 16 6.69 1.84 -5.04
N ILE A 17 6.28 2.35 -6.20
CA ILE A 17 6.24 3.79 -6.45
C ILE A 17 5.16 4.41 -5.56
N LYS A 18 5.57 5.36 -4.72
CA LYS A 18 4.69 6.08 -3.80
C LYS A 18 4.31 7.42 -4.41
N ALA A 19 3.21 8.02 -3.95
CA ALA A 19 2.80 9.37 -4.37
C ALA A 19 3.93 10.41 -4.24
N ARG A 20 4.75 10.31 -3.18
CA ARG A 20 5.89 11.19 -2.92
C ARG A 20 6.89 11.30 -4.07
N VAL A 21 7.02 10.25 -4.88
CA VAL A 21 7.90 10.24 -6.06
C VAL A 21 7.48 11.30 -7.08
N PHE A 22 6.19 11.65 -7.12
CA PHE A 22 5.65 12.72 -7.97
C PHE A 22 5.49 14.03 -7.19
N GLU A 23 5.11 13.97 -5.91
CA GLU A 23 4.86 15.18 -5.11
C GLU A 23 6.13 16.01 -4.87
N VAL A 24 7.28 15.36 -4.63
CA VAL A 24 8.54 16.07 -4.38
C VAL A 24 9.00 16.83 -5.62
N PRO A 25 9.17 16.19 -6.81
CA PRO A 25 9.49 16.93 -8.02
C PRO A 25 8.38 17.92 -8.39
N GLY A 26 7.10 17.57 -8.20
CA GLY A 26 5.96 18.46 -8.48
C GLY A 26 5.93 19.73 -7.63
N ALA A 27 6.58 19.73 -6.47
CA ALA A 27 6.79 20.91 -5.63
C ALA A 27 8.10 21.66 -5.95
N GLY A 28 8.87 21.23 -6.95
CA GLY A 28 10.17 21.80 -7.31
C GLY A 28 11.35 21.25 -6.50
N GLY A 29 11.14 20.18 -5.74
CA GLY A 29 12.18 19.57 -4.91
C GLY A 29 13.04 18.57 -5.67
N PHE A 30 14.32 18.50 -5.30
CA PHE A 30 15.23 17.44 -5.73
C PHE A 30 14.83 16.10 -5.09
N LEU A 31 14.55 15.08 -5.90
CA LEU A 31 14.19 13.74 -5.43
C LEU A 31 15.39 12.79 -5.53
N LEU A 32 15.83 12.31 -4.36
CA LEU A 32 16.71 11.15 -4.20
C LEU A 32 15.93 10.00 -3.56
N THR A 33 15.74 8.90 -4.26
CA THR A 33 14.83 7.81 -3.84
C THR A 33 15.43 6.42 -4.03
N GLU A 34 14.90 5.42 -3.33
CA GLU A 34 15.31 4.02 -3.56
C GLU A 34 14.86 3.58 -4.95
N SER A 35 15.68 2.77 -5.63
CA SER A 35 15.27 2.23 -6.94
C SER A 35 14.00 1.40 -6.83
N ALA A 36 12.99 1.72 -7.61
CA ALA A 36 11.71 1.00 -7.64
C ALA A 36 11.43 0.45 -9.05
N PRO A 37 10.88 -0.77 -9.16
CA PRO A 37 10.38 -1.26 -10.43
C PRO A 37 9.49 -0.22 -11.09
N GLU A 38 9.67 -0.02 -12.39
CA GLU A 38 8.90 0.90 -13.23
C GLU A 38 9.20 2.39 -13.05
N LEU A 39 10.11 2.80 -12.14
CA LEU A 39 10.38 4.23 -11.94
C LEU A 39 10.90 4.91 -13.22
N SER A 40 11.73 4.20 -13.98
CA SER A 40 12.25 4.64 -15.28
C SER A 40 11.18 4.84 -16.37
N ARG A 41 9.96 4.31 -16.18
CA ARG A 41 8.82 4.60 -17.07
C ARG A 41 8.21 5.97 -16.83
N HIS A 42 8.42 6.53 -15.64
CA HIS A 42 7.86 7.81 -15.24
C HIS A 42 8.85 8.97 -15.38
N PHE A 43 10.13 8.71 -15.13
CA PHE A 43 11.19 9.71 -15.14
C PHE A 43 12.47 9.19 -15.82
N HIS A 44 13.26 10.10 -16.38
CA HIS A 44 14.62 9.84 -16.80
C HIS A 44 15.56 9.88 -15.58
N LEU A 45 16.03 8.70 -15.18
CA LEU A 45 16.87 8.53 -14.01
C LEU A 45 18.23 9.20 -14.20
N GLY A 46 18.69 9.95 -13.19
CA GLY A 46 19.91 10.76 -13.22
C GLY A 46 19.72 12.16 -13.81
N GLU A 47 18.64 12.40 -14.57
CA GLU A 47 18.37 13.69 -15.22
C GLU A 47 17.19 14.44 -14.58
N GLU A 48 16.15 13.71 -14.19
CA GLU A 48 14.91 14.26 -13.62
C GLU A 48 14.71 13.86 -12.15
N VAL A 49 15.18 12.67 -11.78
CA VAL A 49 15.17 12.12 -10.41
C VAL A 49 16.40 11.24 -10.22
N VAL A 50 16.90 11.11 -8.99
CA VAL A 50 18.08 10.28 -8.71
C VAL A 50 17.70 9.08 -7.85
N GLU A 51 18.20 7.90 -8.22
CA GLU A 51 18.04 6.68 -7.43
C GLU A 51 19.27 6.41 -6.56
N PHE A 52 19.09 5.65 -5.47
CA PHE A 52 20.18 5.01 -4.73
C PHE A 52 19.87 3.54 -4.42
N ASP A 53 20.94 2.74 -4.30
CA ASP A 53 20.82 1.28 -4.13
C ASP A 53 21.30 0.76 -2.77
N SER A 54 22.04 1.58 -2.02
CA SER A 54 22.52 1.22 -0.68
C SER A 54 22.62 2.44 0.22
N VAL A 55 22.80 2.22 1.52
CA VAL A 55 23.05 3.31 2.48
C VAL A 55 24.35 4.04 2.15
N GLY A 56 25.39 3.32 1.70
CA GLY A 56 26.65 3.94 1.30
C GLY A 56 26.50 4.84 0.07
N ASP A 57 25.78 4.35 -0.94
CA ASP A 57 25.47 5.12 -2.16
C ASP A 57 24.60 6.35 -1.85
N LEU A 58 23.60 6.21 -0.97
CA LEU A 58 22.80 7.32 -0.47
C LEU A 58 23.67 8.40 0.16
N ILE A 59 24.58 8.03 1.07
CA ILE A 59 25.48 8.98 1.75
C ILE A 59 26.38 9.68 0.73
N ALA A 60 26.95 8.93 -0.22
CA ALA A 60 27.83 9.48 -1.25
C ALA A 60 27.08 10.49 -2.13
N LYS A 61 25.89 10.14 -2.62
CA LYS A 61 25.06 11.04 -3.46
C LYS A 61 24.57 12.26 -2.69
N VAL A 62 24.19 12.11 -1.42
CA VAL A 62 23.81 13.26 -0.58
C VAL A 62 24.97 14.25 -0.46
N ARG A 63 26.20 13.77 -0.18
CA ARG A 63 27.39 14.65 -0.13
C ARG A 63 27.65 15.32 -1.47
N HIS A 64 27.64 14.54 -2.55
CA HIS A 64 27.82 15.03 -3.91
C HIS A 64 26.86 16.18 -4.23
N PHE A 65 25.54 15.97 -4.09
CA PHE A 65 24.54 17.00 -4.44
C PHE A 65 24.44 18.16 -3.44
N LEU A 66 25.03 18.04 -2.25
CA LEU A 66 25.20 19.19 -1.35
C LEU A 66 26.35 20.10 -1.82
N GLU A 67 27.41 19.52 -2.40
CA GLU A 67 28.55 20.25 -2.97
C GLU A 67 28.27 20.77 -4.40
N HIS A 68 27.38 20.10 -5.15
CA HIS A 68 27.05 20.42 -6.56
C HIS A 68 25.62 20.99 -6.69
N GLY A 69 25.41 22.19 -6.15
CA GLY A 69 24.09 22.83 -6.12
C GLY A 69 23.46 23.06 -7.49
N GLU A 70 24.23 23.53 -8.48
CA GLU A 70 23.72 23.80 -9.83
C GLU A 70 23.23 22.52 -10.53
N GLU A 71 23.98 21.42 -10.40
CA GLU A 71 23.57 20.12 -10.94
C GLU A 71 22.27 19.64 -10.29
N ARG A 72 22.21 19.71 -8.95
CA ARG A 72 21.03 19.32 -8.16
C ARG A 72 19.80 20.13 -8.56
N ASP A 73 19.95 21.45 -8.69
CA ASP A 73 18.83 22.35 -8.99
C ASP A 73 18.36 22.18 -10.44
N ARG A 74 19.28 21.90 -11.37
CA ARG A 74 18.94 21.51 -12.76
C ARG A 74 18.11 20.22 -12.79
N ILE A 75 18.50 19.19 -12.04
CA ILE A 75 17.74 17.93 -11.96
C ILE A 75 16.36 18.16 -11.33
N ALA A 76 16.29 18.91 -10.22
CA ALA A 76 15.03 19.25 -9.56
C ALA A 76 14.07 19.97 -10.52
N GLN A 77 14.60 20.93 -11.30
CA GLN A 77 13.82 21.65 -12.29
C GLN A 77 13.33 20.74 -13.43
N ALA A 78 14.17 19.83 -13.92
CA ALA A 78 13.76 18.87 -14.95
C ALA A 78 12.64 17.94 -14.44
N GLY A 79 12.79 17.40 -13.22
CA GLY A 79 11.75 16.58 -12.57
C GLY A 79 10.44 17.33 -12.32
N TYR A 80 10.52 18.63 -11.99
CA TYR A 80 9.35 19.50 -11.87
C TYR A 80 8.61 19.66 -13.19
N GLN A 81 9.33 19.94 -14.28
CA GLN A 81 8.72 20.06 -15.60
C GLN A 81 8.05 18.75 -16.01
N ARG A 82 8.75 17.61 -15.93
CA ARG A 82 8.17 16.28 -16.20
C ARG A 82 6.88 16.06 -15.42
N THR A 83 6.89 16.35 -14.11
CA THR A 83 5.71 16.14 -13.26
C THR A 83 4.54 17.03 -13.64
N ARG A 84 4.78 18.32 -13.93
CA ARG A 84 3.71 19.22 -14.39
C ARG A 84 3.17 18.85 -15.76
N HIS A 85 4.04 18.37 -16.64
CA HIS A 85 3.66 17.99 -18.00
C HIS A 85 2.93 16.66 -18.08
N GLU A 86 3.15 15.71 -17.17
CA GLU A 86 2.60 14.35 -17.34
C GLU A 86 1.93 13.77 -16.10
N HIS A 87 2.42 14.09 -14.90
CA HIS A 87 2.06 13.36 -13.69
C HIS A 87 1.10 14.11 -12.75
N THR A 88 0.41 15.15 -13.24
CA THR A 88 -0.65 15.78 -12.46
C THR A 88 -1.84 14.83 -12.29
N TYR A 89 -2.56 14.94 -11.17
CA TYR A 89 -3.74 14.12 -10.92
C TYR A 89 -4.76 14.20 -12.07
N ALA A 90 -5.00 15.40 -12.60
CA ALA A 90 -5.91 15.59 -13.73
C ALA A 90 -5.51 14.74 -14.95
N LYS A 91 -4.22 14.73 -15.32
CA LYS A 91 -3.73 13.97 -16.48
C LYS A 91 -3.81 12.46 -16.24
N ARG A 92 -3.38 12.01 -15.07
CA ARG A 92 -3.39 10.57 -14.73
C ARG A 92 -4.81 10.02 -14.57
N PHE A 93 -5.75 10.80 -14.05
CA PHE A 93 -7.14 10.40 -13.94
C PHE A 93 -7.92 10.52 -15.26
N ALA A 94 -7.51 11.40 -16.18
CA ALA A 94 -8.19 11.54 -17.47
C ALA A 94 -8.31 10.20 -18.20
N HIS A 95 -7.22 9.44 -18.32
CA HIS A 95 -7.23 8.11 -18.94
C HIS A 95 -8.13 7.11 -18.19
N LEU A 96 -8.13 7.16 -16.85
CA LEU A 96 -8.98 6.29 -16.04
C LEU A 96 -10.47 6.61 -16.24
N PHE A 97 -10.84 7.89 -16.31
CA PHE A 97 -12.21 8.32 -16.56
C PHE A 97 -12.66 8.07 -17.99
N GLU A 98 -11.76 8.22 -18.96
CA GLU A 98 -12.02 7.87 -20.35
C GLU A 98 -12.32 6.38 -20.48
N GLU A 99 -11.47 5.52 -19.90
CA GLU A 99 -11.68 4.08 -19.93
C GLU A 99 -12.94 3.66 -19.16
N ALA A 100 -13.18 4.24 -17.99
CA ALA A 100 -14.41 3.98 -17.24
C ALA A 100 -15.66 4.40 -18.03
N SER A 101 -15.59 5.51 -18.76
CA SER A 101 -16.68 5.99 -19.63
C SER A 101 -16.87 5.08 -20.83
N ARG A 102 -15.78 4.61 -21.45
CA ARG A 102 -15.80 3.63 -22.54
C ARG A 102 -16.44 2.33 -22.09
N LEU A 103 -16.04 1.78 -20.95
CA LEU A 103 -16.63 0.57 -20.37
C LEU A 103 -18.10 0.77 -20.01
N LYS A 104 -18.49 1.95 -19.52
CA LYS A 104 -19.89 2.29 -19.27
C LYS A 104 -20.70 2.33 -20.57
N ALA A 105 -20.15 2.91 -21.64
CA ALA A 105 -20.80 2.96 -22.95
C ALA A 105 -20.90 1.57 -23.60
N ALA A 106 -19.83 0.77 -23.54
CA ALA A 106 -19.81 -0.62 -24.05
C ALA A 106 -20.71 -1.55 -23.22
N GLY A 107 -20.78 -1.34 -21.90
CA GLY A 107 -21.71 -2.01 -21.01
C GLY A 107 -23.18 -1.58 -21.21
N ALA A 108 -23.41 -0.37 -21.73
CA ALA A 108 -24.73 0.08 -22.17
C ALA A 108 -25.19 -0.60 -23.47
N THR A 109 -24.28 -1.14 -24.29
CA THR A 109 -24.62 -2.03 -25.41
C THR A 109 -24.84 -3.48 -24.95
N ALA A 110 -24.19 -3.91 -23.86
CA ALA A 110 -24.43 -5.21 -23.20
C ALA A 110 -25.60 -5.22 -22.18
N MET A 111 -26.39 -4.14 -22.12
CA MET A 111 -27.45 -3.91 -21.11
C MET A 111 -28.73 -4.76 -21.27
N HIS A 112 -28.71 -5.83 -22.08
CA HIS A 112 -29.73 -6.88 -22.03
C HIS A 112 -29.44 -7.95 -20.98
N ALA A 113 -28.28 -7.94 -20.33
CA ALA A 113 -28.13 -8.67 -19.07
C ALA A 113 -28.83 -7.87 -17.97
N PRO A 114 -29.79 -8.46 -17.22
CA PRO A 114 -30.54 -7.74 -16.20
C PRO A 114 -29.53 -7.14 -15.22
N ARG A 115 -29.54 -5.80 -15.09
CA ARG A 115 -28.86 -5.12 -13.99
C ARG A 115 -29.32 -5.83 -12.73
N ARG A 116 -28.43 -6.58 -12.06
CA ARG A 116 -28.69 -6.99 -10.69
C ARG A 116 -28.84 -5.68 -9.93
N HIS A 117 -30.09 -5.24 -9.73
CA HIS A 117 -30.41 -4.22 -8.76
C HIS A 117 -29.90 -4.77 -7.45
N PHE A 118 -28.67 -4.38 -7.09
CA PHE A 118 -28.16 -4.64 -5.77
C PHE A 118 -28.94 -3.72 -4.85
N GLN A 119 -30.12 -4.20 -4.43
CA GLN A 119 -30.83 -3.59 -3.33
C GLN A 119 -30.00 -3.89 -2.09
N PHE A 120 -29.30 -2.86 -1.61
CA PHE A 120 -28.61 -2.94 -0.35
C PHE A 120 -29.66 -2.94 0.77
N ASP A 121 -30.02 -4.13 1.22
CA ASP A 121 -30.87 -4.30 2.39
C ASP A 121 -30.03 -4.00 3.64
N GLN A 122 -30.29 -2.84 4.23
CA GLN A 122 -29.64 -2.38 5.45
C GLN A 122 -29.89 -3.32 6.63
N ALA A 123 -31.08 -3.95 6.71
CA ALA A 123 -31.44 -4.87 7.78
C ALA A 123 -30.69 -6.19 7.64
N ASP A 124 -30.61 -6.75 6.42
CA ASP A 124 -29.80 -7.93 6.14
C ASP A 124 -28.30 -7.66 6.37
N PHE A 125 -27.80 -6.51 5.93
CA PHE A 125 -26.41 -6.12 6.22
C PHE A 125 -26.15 -6.03 7.72
N THR A 126 -27.06 -5.41 8.48
CA THR A 126 -26.91 -5.25 9.94
C THR A 126 -26.96 -6.61 10.65
N LYS A 127 -27.84 -7.51 10.19
CA LYS A 127 -27.91 -8.90 10.68
C LYS A 127 -26.62 -9.67 10.38
N LEU A 128 -26.07 -9.52 9.18
CA LEU A 128 -24.81 -10.16 8.78
C LEU A 128 -23.63 -9.57 9.59
N ALA A 129 -23.54 -8.25 9.70
CA ALA A 129 -22.53 -7.55 10.46
C ALA A 129 -22.54 -7.96 11.94
N ALA A 130 -23.74 -8.14 12.54
CA ALA A 130 -23.90 -8.64 13.90
C ALA A 130 -23.25 -10.03 14.10
N GLN A 131 -23.32 -10.92 13.11
CA GLN A 131 -22.68 -12.25 13.17
C GLN A 131 -21.14 -12.18 13.14
N HIS A 132 -20.59 -11.09 12.60
CA HIS A 132 -19.16 -10.82 12.58
C HIS A 132 -18.67 -10.01 13.79
N THR A 133 -19.56 -9.62 14.71
CA THR A 133 -19.15 -8.94 15.95
C THR A 133 -18.40 -9.87 16.89
N ARG A 134 -17.44 -9.31 17.63
CA ARG A 134 -16.60 -10.06 18.57
C ARG A 134 -17.42 -10.48 19.80
N GLY A 135 -17.87 -11.73 19.80
CA GLY A 135 -18.51 -12.38 20.94
C GLY A 135 -17.61 -12.45 22.17
N TRP A 136 -18.21 -12.68 23.35
CA TRP A 136 -17.50 -12.66 24.63
C TRP A 136 -16.33 -13.64 24.69
N TRP A 137 -16.45 -14.84 24.10
CA TRP A 137 -15.39 -15.84 24.08
C TRP A 137 -14.19 -15.39 23.24
N LEU A 138 -14.40 -14.70 22.12
CA LEU A 138 -13.33 -14.10 21.31
C LEU A 138 -12.62 -12.98 22.07
N ARG A 139 -13.33 -12.28 22.97
CA ARG A 139 -12.74 -11.29 23.88
C ARG A 139 -11.78 -11.97 24.83
N VAL A 140 -12.22 -13.01 25.50
CA VAL A 140 -11.41 -13.82 26.41
C VAL A 140 -10.20 -14.44 25.69
N LEU A 141 -10.42 -15.09 24.53
CA LEU A 141 -9.34 -15.70 23.74
C LEU A 141 -8.29 -14.66 23.33
N GLY A 142 -8.70 -13.50 22.85
CA GLY A 142 -7.75 -12.45 22.48
C GLY A 142 -7.00 -11.88 23.68
N SER A 143 -7.63 -11.78 24.85
CA SER A 143 -6.95 -11.38 26.08
C SER A 143 -5.92 -12.42 26.52
N LEU A 144 -6.27 -13.72 26.47
CA LEU A 144 -5.36 -14.82 26.79
C LEU A 144 -4.16 -14.88 25.84
N LEU A 145 -4.39 -14.72 24.54
CA LEU A 145 -3.31 -14.70 23.54
C LEU A 145 -2.43 -13.45 23.65
N ALA A 146 -3.01 -12.32 24.08
CA ALA A 146 -2.27 -11.08 24.24
C ALA A 146 -1.44 -11.03 25.53
N TRP A 147 -1.91 -11.66 26.61
CA TRP A 147 -1.34 -11.48 27.94
C TRP A 147 0.15 -11.88 28.03
N PRO A 148 0.60 -13.04 27.52
CA PRO A 148 2.03 -13.38 27.50
C PRO A 148 2.86 -12.41 26.66
N ALA A 149 2.34 -11.99 25.51
CA ALA A 149 3.04 -11.06 24.63
C ALA A 149 3.14 -9.65 25.24
N ILE A 150 2.13 -9.23 26.00
CA ILE A 150 2.12 -7.96 26.74
C ILE A 150 3.12 -8.01 27.89
N LEU A 151 3.24 -9.12 28.60
CA LEU A 151 4.25 -9.27 29.65
C LEU A 151 5.67 -9.14 29.12
N ILE A 152 5.96 -9.70 27.94
CA ILE A 152 7.30 -9.71 27.38
C ILE A 152 7.63 -8.39 26.64
N TRP A 153 6.69 -7.85 25.85
CA TRP A 153 6.94 -6.73 24.94
C TRP A 153 6.19 -5.43 25.30
N GLY A 154 5.46 -5.40 26.41
CA GLY A 154 4.64 -4.26 26.82
C GLY A 154 3.33 -4.14 26.03
N ARG A 155 2.46 -3.21 26.46
CA ARG A 155 1.06 -3.12 25.99
C ARG A 155 0.92 -2.89 24.48
N GLU A 156 1.76 -2.03 23.89
CA GLU A 156 1.67 -1.70 22.46
C GLU A 156 2.32 -2.73 21.54
N ARG A 157 3.52 -3.21 21.87
CA ARG A 157 4.23 -4.18 21.02
C ARG A 157 3.73 -5.60 21.27
N GLY A 158 3.29 -5.92 22.48
CA GLY A 158 2.70 -7.21 22.84
C GLY A 158 1.40 -7.50 22.10
N LEU A 159 0.49 -6.53 21.99
CA LEU A 159 -0.74 -6.70 21.19
C LEU A 159 -0.44 -6.95 19.71
N ARG A 160 0.57 -6.26 19.15
CA ARG A 160 1.02 -6.47 17.77
C ARG A 160 1.66 -7.84 17.58
N ALA A 161 2.50 -8.27 18.52
CA ALA A 161 3.14 -9.58 18.52
C ALA A 161 2.12 -10.71 18.61
N ALA A 162 1.17 -10.65 19.56
CA ALA A 162 0.10 -11.64 19.71
C ALA A 162 -0.75 -11.78 18.44
N ARG A 163 -1.11 -10.66 17.82
CA ARG A 163 -1.82 -10.65 16.54
C ARG A 163 -1.02 -11.33 15.43
N ARG A 164 0.27 -11.01 15.33
CA ARG A 164 1.16 -11.58 14.31
C ARG A 164 1.34 -13.09 14.50
N ILE A 165 1.51 -13.55 15.74
CA ILE A 165 1.59 -14.98 16.07
C ILE A 165 0.30 -15.70 15.66
N LEU A 166 -0.86 -15.15 16.03
CA LEU A 166 -2.15 -15.72 15.66
C LEU A 166 -2.35 -15.78 14.15
N PHE A 167 -1.87 -14.75 13.43
CA PHE A 167 -1.93 -14.69 11.98
C PHE A 167 -1.09 -15.77 11.31
N GLU A 168 0.17 -15.93 11.72
CA GLU A 168 1.08 -16.96 11.21
C GLU A 168 0.51 -18.37 11.46
N LEU A 169 0.02 -18.63 12.67
CA LEU A 169 -0.61 -19.90 13.03
C LEU A 169 -1.88 -20.15 12.19
N SER A 170 -2.73 -19.13 12.05
CA SER A 170 -3.94 -19.24 11.24
C SER A 170 -3.61 -19.51 9.77
N TRP A 171 -2.62 -18.83 9.19
CA TRP A 171 -2.19 -19.04 7.80
C TRP A 171 -1.69 -20.45 7.56
N ARG A 172 -0.88 -21.00 8.49
CA ARG A 172 -0.36 -22.36 8.38
C ARG A 172 -1.46 -23.43 8.44
N LEU A 173 -2.54 -23.18 9.18
CA LEU A 173 -3.63 -24.14 9.36
C LEU A 173 -4.77 -23.97 8.34
N ALA A 174 -5.05 -22.74 7.90
CA ALA A 174 -6.25 -22.41 7.12
C ALA A 174 -5.95 -21.72 5.78
N GLY A 175 -4.69 -21.41 5.48
CA GLY A 175 -4.25 -20.81 4.22
C GLY A 175 -5.06 -19.55 3.87
N ALA A 176 -5.54 -19.47 2.63
CA ALA A 176 -6.30 -18.33 2.13
C ALA A 176 -7.52 -17.94 2.98
N LYS A 177 -8.11 -18.89 3.74
CA LYS A 177 -9.25 -18.59 4.63
C LYS A 177 -8.89 -17.64 5.78
N THR A 178 -7.61 -17.51 6.14
CA THR A 178 -7.12 -16.54 7.15
C THR A 178 -7.42 -15.10 6.77
N TYR A 179 -7.45 -14.78 5.48
CA TYR A 179 -7.71 -13.44 4.97
C TYR A 179 -9.20 -13.14 4.77
N SER A 180 -10.09 -14.09 5.07
CA SER A 180 -11.53 -13.87 4.98
C SER A 180 -12.07 -13.05 6.16
N ALA A 181 -13.26 -12.46 6.02
CA ALA A 181 -13.98 -11.80 7.11
C ALA A 181 -14.31 -12.74 8.29
N ALA A 182 -14.27 -14.06 8.07
CA ALA A 182 -14.44 -15.08 9.10
C ALA A 182 -13.11 -15.55 9.73
N GLY A 183 -11.97 -15.05 9.23
CA GLY A 183 -10.63 -15.42 9.68
C GLY A 183 -10.40 -15.11 11.16
N LEU A 184 -9.77 -16.05 11.86
CA LEU A 184 -9.55 -15.99 13.31
C LEU A 184 -8.78 -14.71 13.75
N PRO A 185 -7.69 -14.27 13.07
CA PRO A 185 -6.97 -13.06 13.47
C PRO A 185 -7.83 -11.80 13.38
N GLY A 186 -8.64 -11.73 12.32
CA GLY A 186 -9.65 -10.70 12.10
C GLY A 186 -10.64 -10.63 13.28
N ARG A 187 -11.30 -11.75 13.55
CA ARG A 187 -12.34 -11.85 14.58
C ARG A 187 -11.83 -11.64 16.01
N VAL A 188 -10.57 -11.98 16.29
CA VAL A 188 -9.99 -11.86 17.64
C VAL A 188 -9.42 -10.46 17.90
N PHE A 189 -8.75 -9.81 16.94
CA PHE A 189 -8.01 -8.57 17.22
C PHE A 189 -8.53 -7.31 16.53
N TYR A 190 -9.49 -7.41 15.62
CA TYR A 190 -10.09 -6.27 14.92
C TYR A 190 -11.51 -5.99 15.46
N LYS A 191 -11.91 -4.72 15.44
CA LYS A 191 -13.22 -4.25 15.86
C LYS A 191 -14.06 -3.92 14.64
#